data_AF-A0A7S3M5E1-F1
#
_entry.id   AF-A0A7S3M5E1-F1
#
_cell.length_a   1.000
_cell.length_b   1.000
_cell.length_c   1.000
_cell.angle_alpha   90.00
_cell.angle_beta   90.00
_cell.angle_gamma   90.00
#
_symmetry.space_group_name_H-M   'P 1'
#
loop_
_entity.id
_entity.type
_entity.pdbx_description
1 polymer ?
#
loop_
_entity_poly.entity_id
_entity_poly.type
_entity_poly.pdbx_seq_one_letter_code
_entity_poly.pdbx_strand_id
1 'polypeptide(L)'
;SLAGPLAGLLVAGLIVRQGGLTIVDSLRDLSDAPASAHETEKLKQTCLSVSGVIAVEEIKARKSGPYLYVEATVHVDGTISASAAHRIAELTKQELLKRHNPRVANAVVDVNPLGSAGLGENSPHWARDYDYIVEEIKKAAKSVEEVVSVSEVQVYYKDNGEIASKVDIVLAHSLTIKQAHSIAVKTRRAIEKSLPGMGDIDVDLELDETDVKR
;
A
#
# COMPACT_ATOMS: atom_id res chain seq x y z
N SER A 1 -7.60 -13.13 -73.76
CA SER A 1 -6.25 -13.07 -73.19
C SER A 1 -6.26 -13.71 -71.79
N LEU A 2 -5.45 -14.75 -71.56
CA LEU A 2 -5.39 -15.47 -70.26
C LEU A 2 -4.88 -14.62 -69.08
N ALA A 3 -4.42 -13.40 -69.35
CA ALA A 3 -3.87 -12.47 -68.36
C ALA A 3 -4.90 -12.01 -67.30
N GLY A 4 -6.18 -11.86 -67.66
CA GLY A 4 -7.23 -11.43 -66.73
C GLY A 4 -7.50 -12.44 -65.60
N PRO A 5 -7.77 -13.72 -65.92
CA PRO A 5 -7.97 -14.76 -64.92
C PRO A 5 -6.76 -15.00 -63.99
N LEU A 6 -5.53 -14.94 -64.54
CA LEU A 6 -4.29 -15.10 -63.77
C LEU A 6 -4.06 -13.95 -62.77
N ALA A 7 -4.31 -12.71 -63.20
CA ALA A 7 -4.22 -11.55 -62.32
C ALA A 7 -5.24 -11.62 -61.17
N GLY A 8 -6.47 -12.07 -61.46
CA GLY A 8 -7.50 -12.28 -60.45
C GLY A 8 -7.12 -13.32 -59.39
N LEU A 9 -6.53 -14.45 -59.82
CA LEU A 9 -6.01 -15.49 -58.92
C LEU A 9 -4.90 -14.97 -58.00
N LEU A 10 -4.00 -14.14 -58.54
CA LEU A 10 -2.88 -13.58 -57.80
C LEU A 10 -3.39 -12.58 -56.73
N VAL A 11 -4.31 -11.68 -57.11
CA VAL A 11 -4.94 -10.74 -56.18
C VAL A 11 -5.75 -11.47 -55.10
N ALA A 12 -6.52 -12.50 -55.48
CA ALA A 12 -7.26 -13.31 -54.52
C ALA A 12 -6.31 -14.00 -53.52
N GLY A 13 -5.17 -14.53 -53.98
CA GLY A 13 -4.14 -15.11 -53.12
C GLY A 13 -3.54 -14.10 -52.13
N LEU A 14 -3.29 -12.87 -52.58
CA LEU A 14 -2.79 -11.80 -51.70
C LEU A 14 -3.83 -11.38 -50.65
N ILE A 15 -5.11 -11.31 -51.03
CA ILE A 15 -6.21 -10.99 -50.10
C ILE A 15 -6.37 -12.10 -49.06
N VAL A 16 -6.36 -13.37 -49.47
CA VAL A 16 -6.45 -14.52 -48.55
C VAL A 16 -5.26 -14.55 -47.60
N ARG A 17 -4.04 -14.28 -48.09
CA ARG A 17 -2.84 -14.20 -47.24
C ARG A 17 -2.95 -13.08 -46.22
N GLN A 18 -3.35 -11.88 -46.65
CA GLN A 18 -3.49 -10.73 -45.75
C GLN A 18 -4.61 -10.96 -44.73
N GLY A 19 -5.76 -11.48 -45.17
CA GLY A 19 -6.87 -11.84 -44.28
C GLY A 19 -6.50 -12.93 -43.28
N GLY A 20 -5.73 -13.95 -43.71
CA GLY A 20 -5.24 -15.01 -42.83
C GLY A 20 -4.28 -14.49 -41.75
N LEU A 21 -3.35 -13.60 -42.11
CA LEU A 21 -2.49 -12.92 -41.13
C LEU A 21 -3.32 -12.12 -40.12
N THR A 22 -4.29 -11.33 -40.60
CA THR A 22 -5.19 -10.57 -39.74
C THR A 22 -6.00 -11.47 -38.80
N ILE A 23 -6.50 -12.61 -39.26
CA ILE A 23 -7.23 -13.57 -38.40
C ILE A 23 -6.32 -14.17 -37.33
N VAL A 24 -5.10 -14.57 -37.67
CA VAL A 24 -4.14 -15.12 -36.69
C VAL A 24 -3.75 -14.08 -35.65
N ASP A 25 -3.52 -12.84 -36.07
CA ASP A 25 -3.22 -11.74 -35.16
C ASP A 25 -4.43 -11.45 -34.26
N SER A 26 -5.65 -11.44 -34.81
CA SER A 26 -6.89 -11.25 -34.04
C SER A 26 -7.13 -12.37 -33.03
N LEU A 27 -6.81 -13.62 -33.38
CA LEU A 27 -6.91 -14.78 -32.47
C LEU A 27 -5.85 -14.75 -31.37
N ARG A 28 -4.66 -14.21 -31.63
CA ARG A 28 -3.63 -13.96 -30.60
C ARG A 28 -4.05 -12.81 -29.67
N ASP A 29 -4.67 -11.79 -30.22
CA ASP A 29 -5.24 -10.66 -29.49
C ASP A 29 -6.46 -11.02 -28.64
N LEU A 30 -7.17 -12.11 -28.99
CA LEU A 30 -8.23 -12.75 -28.21
C LEU A 30 -7.70 -13.61 -27.06
N SER A 31 -6.42 -14.00 -27.09
CA SER A 31 -5.82 -14.70 -25.96
C SER A 31 -5.49 -13.68 -24.87
N ASP A 32 -5.93 -13.94 -23.63
CA ASP A 32 -5.51 -13.23 -22.41
C ASP A 32 -4.01 -13.52 -22.12
N ALA A 33 -3.15 -13.21 -23.08
CA ALA A 33 -1.73 -13.40 -22.96
C ALA A 33 -1.17 -12.35 -21.98
N PRO A 34 -0.19 -12.74 -21.14
CA PRO A 34 0.50 -11.78 -20.31
C PRO A 34 1.24 -10.75 -21.16
N ALA A 35 1.41 -9.55 -20.59
CA ALA A 35 2.30 -8.54 -21.15
C ALA A 35 3.74 -9.10 -21.30
N SER A 36 4.47 -8.60 -22.30
CA SER A 36 5.89 -8.96 -22.44
C SER A 36 6.69 -8.43 -21.24
N ALA A 37 7.82 -9.07 -20.91
CA ALA A 37 8.68 -8.62 -19.81
C ALA A 37 9.11 -7.14 -19.97
N HIS A 38 9.33 -6.69 -21.21
CA HIS A 38 9.65 -5.28 -21.51
C HIS A 38 8.48 -4.32 -21.25
N GLU A 39 7.25 -4.74 -21.58
CA GLU A 39 6.04 -3.96 -21.25
C GLU A 39 5.86 -3.88 -19.73
N THR A 40 5.97 -5.00 -19.03
CA THR A 40 5.85 -5.07 -17.56
C THR A 40 6.90 -4.20 -16.87
N GLU A 41 8.15 -4.22 -17.33
CA GLU A 41 9.21 -3.38 -16.76
C GLU A 41 8.92 -1.89 -16.93
N LYS A 42 8.42 -1.46 -18.11
CA LYS A 42 8.02 -0.06 -18.32
C LYS A 42 6.88 0.39 -17.39
N LEU A 43 5.90 -0.49 -17.14
CA LEU A 43 4.82 -0.23 -16.18
C LEU A 43 5.41 -0.09 -14.77
N LYS A 44 6.34 -0.97 -14.37
CA LYS A 44 7.03 -0.92 -13.08
C LYS A 44 7.77 0.40 -12.87
N GLN A 45 8.55 0.82 -13.85
CA GLN A 45 9.27 2.11 -13.79
C GLN A 45 8.32 3.31 -13.71
N THR A 46 7.11 3.19 -14.27
CA THR A 46 6.09 4.24 -14.15
C THR A 46 5.55 4.31 -12.72
N CYS A 47 5.20 3.17 -12.11
CA CYS A 47 4.79 3.13 -10.71
C CYS A 47 5.85 3.70 -9.77
N LEU A 48 7.12 3.30 -9.95
CA LEU A 48 8.25 3.79 -9.13
C LEU A 48 8.52 5.28 -9.30
N SER A 49 8.02 5.92 -10.37
CA SER A 49 8.19 7.35 -10.57
C SER A 49 7.18 8.22 -9.82
N VAL A 50 6.18 7.61 -9.18
CA VAL A 50 5.15 8.32 -8.42
C VAL A 50 5.64 8.53 -6.99
N SER A 51 5.60 9.79 -6.54
CA SER A 51 6.00 10.16 -5.17
C SER A 51 5.16 9.41 -4.14
N GLY A 52 5.83 8.79 -3.17
CA GLY A 52 5.22 7.98 -2.13
C GLY A 52 5.21 6.48 -2.42
N VAL A 53 5.44 6.06 -3.67
CA VAL A 53 5.72 4.65 -3.98
C VAL A 53 7.16 4.33 -3.61
N ILE A 54 7.36 3.41 -2.66
CA ILE A 54 8.69 2.99 -2.19
C ILE A 54 9.18 1.78 -2.98
N ALA A 55 8.28 0.83 -3.25
CA ALA A 55 8.59 -0.36 -4.04
C ALA A 55 7.37 -0.82 -4.84
N VAL A 56 7.60 -1.70 -5.81
CA VAL A 56 6.56 -2.38 -6.56
C VAL A 56 6.71 -3.87 -6.29
N GLU A 57 5.72 -4.45 -5.63
CA GLU A 57 5.67 -5.88 -5.28
C GLU A 57 5.41 -6.71 -6.54
N GLU A 58 4.34 -6.38 -7.25
CA GLU A 58 3.87 -7.14 -8.38
C GLU A 58 3.20 -6.24 -9.43
N ILE A 59 3.35 -6.61 -10.70
CA ILE A 59 2.53 -6.09 -11.80
C ILE A 59 2.02 -7.27 -12.63
N LYS A 60 0.71 -7.38 -12.70
CA LYS A 60 -0.01 -8.29 -13.60
C LYS A 60 -0.65 -7.45 -14.71
N ALA A 61 -0.15 -7.62 -15.92
CA ALA A 61 -0.71 -6.97 -17.09
C ALA A 61 -1.18 -8.01 -18.10
N ARG A 62 -2.45 -7.91 -18.50
CA ARG A 62 -3.10 -8.83 -19.43
C ARG A 62 -3.53 -8.09 -20.70
N LYS A 63 -3.29 -8.72 -21.84
CA LYS A 63 -3.62 -8.17 -23.17
C LYS A 63 -5.06 -8.47 -23.52
N SER A 64 -5.74 -7.49 -24.09
CA SER A 64 -7.03 -7.68 -24.76
C SER A 64 -7.04 -6.80 -26.01
N GLY A 65 -6.84 -7.42 -27.17
CA GLY A 65 -6.58 -6.68 -28.40
C GLY A 65 -5.38 -5.73 -28.30
N PRO A 66 -5.51 -4.48 -28.78
CA PRO A 66 -4.43 -3.50 -28.72
C PRO A 66 -4.29 -2.87 -27.33
N TYR A 67 -4.99 -3.35 -26.31
CA TYR A 67 -5.00 -2.77 -24.97
C TYR A 67 -4.39 -3.68 -23.89
N LEU A 68 -3.98 -3.04 -22.80
CA LEU A 68 -3.52 -3.66 -21.56
C LEU A 68 -4.46 -3.29 -20.41
N TYR A 69 -4.78 -4.28 -19.60
CA TYR A 69 -5.41 -4.12 -18.29
C TYR A 69 -4.37 -4.46 -17.23
N VAL A 70 -4.10 -3.51 -16.35
CA VAL A 70 -3.00 -3.58 -15.39
C VAL A 70 -3.55 -3.70 -13.97
N GLU A 71 -3.04 -4.65 -13.22
CA GLU A 71 -3.13 -4.73 -11.77
C GLU A 71 -1.71 -4.55 -11.23
N ALA A 72 -1.51 -3.61 -10.32
CA ALA A 72 -0.22 -3.35 -9.70
C ALA A 72 -0.38 -3.31 -8.19
N THR A 73 0.57 -3.90 -7.48
CA THR A 73 0.67 -3.80 -6.03
C THR A 73 1.94 -3.03 -5.69
N VAL A 74 1.78 -1.91 -4.99
CA VAL A 74 2.88 -1.02 -4.63
C VAL A 74 3.01 -0.93 -3.12
N HIS A 75 4.25 -0.77 -2.64
CA HIS A 75 4.51 -0.48 -1.23
C HIS A 75 4.62 1.03 -1.00
N VAL A 76 3.99 1.50 0.06
CA VAL A 76 4.10 2.88 0.59
C VAL A 76 4.60 2.83 2.03
N ASP A 77 4.88 3.99 2.61
CA ASP A 77 5.23 4.08 4.03
C ASP A 77 4.05 3.61 4.90
N GLY A 78 4.30 2.67 5.83
CA GLY A 78 3.28 2.09 6.70
C GLY A 78 2.76 3.02 7.80
N THR A 79 3.38 4.19 8.00
CA THR A 79 2.94 5.17 9.02
C THR A 79 2.05 6.27 8.45
N ILE A 80 1.73 6.25 7.16
CA ILE A 80 0.82 7.24 6.56
C ILE A 80 -0.64 6.83 6.80
N SER A 81 -1.54 7.81 6.73
CA SER A 81 -2.97 7.53 6.83
C SER A 81 -3.49 6.70 5.66
N ALA A 82 -4.58 5.94 5.88
CA ALA A 82 -5.27 5.19 4.83
C ALA A 82 -5.71 6.09 3.65
N SER A 83 -6.10 7.34 3.93
CA SER A 83 -6.48 8.30 2.89
C SER A 83 -5.28 8.76 2.04
N ALA A 84 -4.10 8.94 2.65
CA ALA A 84 -2.86 9.24 1.94
C ALA A 84 -2.42 8.06 1.06
N ALA A 85 -2.48 6.83 1.58
CA ALA A 85 -2.21 5.61 0.83
C ALA A 85 -3.15 5.47 -0.39
N HIS A 86 -4.46 5.67 -0.20
CA HIS A 86 -5.42 5.67 -1.30
C HIS A 86 -5.11 6.74 -2.35
N ARG A 87 -4.68 7.93 -1.92
CA ARG A 87 -4.28 8.99 -2.85
C ARG A 87 -3.07 8.59 -3.70
N ILE A 88 -2.08 7.91 -3.13
CA ILE A 88 -0.92 7.40 -3.88
C ILE A 88 -1.36 6.35 -4.90
N ALA A 89 -2.29 5.45 -4.54
CA ALA A 89 -2.86 4.47 -5.47
C ALA A 89 -3.48 5.14 -6.70
N GLU A 90 -4.33 6.14 -6.48
CA GLU A 90 -5.03 6.86 -7.54
C GLU A 90 -4.05 7.67 -8.42
N LEU A 91 -3.05 8.31 -7.83
CA LEU A 91 -1.98 8.99 -8.58
C LEU A 91 -1.18 8.00 -9.45
N THR A 92 -0.89 6.83 -8.91
CA THR A 92 -0.19 5.75 -9.63
C THR A 92 -0.99 5.24 -10.82
N LYS A 93 -2.29 5.00 -10.61
CA LYS A 93 -3.22 4.64 -11.68
C LYS A 93 -3.26 5.71 -12.76
N GLN A 94 -3.39 6.98 -12.38
CA GLN A 94 -3.43 8.09 -13.33
C GLN A 94 -2.15 8.19 -14.16
N GLU A 95 -0.99 8.00 -13.54
CA GLU A 95 0.29 8.07 -14.23
C GLU A 95 0.49 6.89 -15.20
N LEU A 96 0.05 5.68 -14.83
CA LEU A 96 0.01 4.52 -15.72
C LEU A 96 -0.86 4.78 -16.94
N LEU A 97 -2.09 5.27 -16.75
CA LEU A 97 -3.00 5.60 -17.84
C LEU A 97 -2.44 6.69 -18.74
N LYS A 98 -1.84 7.73 -18.15
CA LYS A 98 -1.31 8.89 -18.88
C LYS A 98 -0.08 8.55 -19.72
N ARG A 99 0.94 7.90 -19.13
CA ARG A 99 2.20 7.62 -19.83
C ARG A 99 2.09 6.52 -20.89
N HIS A 100 1.12 5.63 -20.73
CA HIS A 100 0.92 4.49 -21.63
C HIS A 100 -0.37 4.61 -22.44
N ASN A 101 -0.96 5.80 -22.57
CA ASN A 101 -2.11 6.04 -23.46
C ASN A 101 -1.70 5.84 -24.93
N PRO A 102 -2.49 5.12 -25.77
CA PRO A 102 -3.75 4.43 -25.46
C PRO A 102 -3.58 2.96 -25.07
N ARG A 103 -2.34 2.48 -25.00
CA ARG A 103 -2.02 1.07 -24.77
C ARG A 103 -2.56 0.54 -23.43
N VAL A 104 -2.52 1.29 -22.34
CA VAL A 104 -3.17 0.90 -21.06
C VAL A 104 -4.59 1.45 -21.04
N ALA A 105 -5.58 0.56 -21.12
CA ALA A 105 -7.00 0.94 -21.10
C ALA A 105 -7.55 1.10 -19.68
N ASN A 106 -7.05 0.32 -18.73
CA ASN A 106 -7.40 0.45 -17.32
C ASN A 106 -6.25 -0.01 -16.42
N ALA A 107 -6.19 0.56 -15.22
CA ALA A 107 -5.28 0.13 -14.17
C ALA A 107 -5.99 0.10 -12.81
N VAL A 108 -5.72 -0.93 -12.02
CA VAL A 108 -6.06 -1.03 -10.59
C VAL A 108 -4.75 -1.07 -9.83
N VAL A 109 -4.65 -0.28 -8.77
CA VAL A 109 -3.45 -0.18 -7.94
C VAL A 109 -3.83 -0.50 -6.50
N ASP A 110 -3.31 -1.60 -6.00
CA ASP A 110 -3.37 -1.96 -4.60
C ASP A 110 -2.14 -1.39 -3.87
N VAL A 111 -2.33 -1.00 -2.62
CA VAL A 111 -1.27 -0.40 -1.80
C VAL A 111 -1.10 -1.24 -0.55
N ASN A 112 0.13 -1.70 -0.35
CA ASN A 112 0.57 -2.37 0.86
C ASN A 112 1.49 -1.42 1.65
N PRO A 113 1.41 -1.37 2.98
CA PRO A 113 2.47 -0.75 3.76
C PRO A 113 3.76 -1.56 3.57
N LEU A 114 4.89 -0.87 3.43
CA LEU A 114 6.20 -1.50 3.58
C LEU A 114 6.34 -1.89 5.07
N GLY A 115 6.85 -3.08 5.36
CA GLY A 115 6.98 -3.49 6.76
C GLY A 115 5.92 -4.47 7.27
N SER A 116 4.85 -4.75 6.52
CA SER A 116 3.77 -5.62 7.01
C SER A 116 3.82 -7.05 6.48
N ALA A 117 5.01 -7.67 6.40
CA ALA A 117 5.13 -9.11 6.06
C ALA A 117 4.35 -10.06 7.00
N GLY A 118 3.72 -9.51 8.04
CA GLY A 118 2.81 -10.20 8.94
C GLY A 118 3.50 -10.63 10.22
N LEU A 119 2.75 -11.32 11.07
CA LEU A 119 3.25 -11.87 12.32
C LEU A 119 4.00 -13.17 12.02
N GLY A 120 5.33 -13.14 12.12
CA GLY A 120 6.15 -14.34 12.01
C GLY A 120 5.87 -15.36 13.12
N GLU A 121 6.38 -16.60 12.98
CA GLU A 121 6.17 -17.69 13.96
C GLU A 121 6.59 -17.33 15.39
N ASN A 122 7.55 -16.41 15.53
CA ASN A 122 8.07 -15.96 16.83
C ASN A 122 7.31 -14.76 17.43
N SER A 123 6.25 -14.28 16.78
CA SER A 123 5.48 -13.15 17.29
C SER A 123 4.75 -13.55 18.58
N PRO A 124 4.68 -12.67 19.59
CA PRO A 124 3.90 -12.94 20.80
C PRO A 124 2.47 -13.37 20.47
N HIS A 125 1.88 -14.29 21.24
CA HIS A 125 0.52 -14.76 20.93
C HIS A 125 -0.52 -13.62 20.86
N TRP A 126 -0.37 -12.61 21.72
CA TRP A 126 -1.23 -11.43 21.77
C TRP A 126 -1.11 -10.52 20.55
N ALA A 127 -0.05 -10.67 19.73
CA ALA A 127 0.23 -9.86 18.56
C ALA A 127 -0.91 -9.83 17.52
N ARG A 128 -1.72 -10.90 17.49
CA ARG A 128 -2.77 -11.13 16.50
C ARG A 128 -4.05 -10.36 16.75
N ASP A 129 -4.23 -9.86 17.98
CA ASP A 129 -5.47 -9.21 18.40
C ASP A 129 -5.21 -7.71 18.61
N TYR A 130 -5.50 -6.93 17.56
CA TYR A 130 -5.33 -5.48 17.56
C TYR A 130 -6.13 -4.81 18.69
N ASP A 131 -7.37 -5.25 18.90
CA ASP A 131 -8.25 -4.66 19.92
C ASP A 131 -7.72 -4.95 21.32
N TYR A 132 -7.24 -6.18 21.55
CA TYR A 132 -6.58 -6.53 22.80
C TYR A 132 -5.34 -5.64 23.06
N ILE A 133 -4.47 -5.47 22.06
CA ILE A 133 -3.27 -4.62 22.18
C ILE A 133 -3.66 -3.19 22.58
N VAL A 134 -4.60 -2.59 21.85
CA VAL A 134 -5.05 -1.22 22.10
C VAL A 134 -5.66 -1.08 23.50
N GLU A 135 -6.49 -2.04 23.92
CA GLU A 135 -7.11 -2.00 25.25
C GLU A 135 -6.09 -2.21 26.38
N GLU A 136 -5.10 -3.09 26.21
CA GLU A 136 -4.02 -3.25 27.19
C GLU A 136 -3.11 -2.02 27.27
N ILE A 137 -2.78 -1.38 26.14
CA ILE A 137 -2.05 -0.10 26.12
C ILE A 137 -2.84 0.95 26.89
N LYS A 138 -4.14 1.11 26.62
CA LYS A 138 -5.00 2.08 27.31
C LYS A 138 -5.08 1.81 28.81
N LYS A 139 -5.24 0.55 29.23
CA LYS A 139 -5.28 0.18 30.65
C LYS A 139 -3.94 0.45 31.34
N ALA A 140 -2.84 0.08 30.70
CA ALA A 140 -1.49 0.30 31.22
C ALA A 140 -1.19 1.79 31.37
N ALA A 141 -1.50 2.60 30.35
CA ALA A 141 -1.32 4.04 30.41
C ALA A 141 -2.15 4.70 31.51
N LYS A 142 -3.45 4.33 31.62
CA LYS A 142 -4.35 4.82 32.69
C LYS A 142 -3.99 4.36 34.10
N SER A 143 -3.07 3.40 34.24
CA SER A 143 -2.55 3.00 35.55
C SER A 143 -1.55 4.00 36.14
N VAL A 144 -1.05 4.93 35.31
CA VAL A 144 -0.21 6.05 35.73
C VAL A 144 -1.13 7.20 36.16
N GLU A 145 -1.07 7.57 37.44
CA GLU A 145 -2.00 8.51 38.09
C GLU A 145 -2.13 9.86 37.37
N GLU A 146 -1.03 10.36 36.82
CA GLU A 146 -0.99 11.66 36.15
C GLU A 146 -1.61 11.65 34.73
N VAL A 147 -1.93 10.48 34.18
CA VAL A 147 -2.55 10.31 32.86
C VAL A 147 -4.06 10.43 32.98
N VAL A 148 -4.61 11.51 32.43
CA VAL A 148 -6.06 11.78 32.42
C VAL A 148 -6.76 10.90 31.39
N SER A 149 -6.20 10.81 30.19
CA SER A 149 -6.76 10.01 29.10
C SER A 149 -5.69 9.60 28.08
N VAL A 150 -6.08 8.70 27.18
CA VAL A 150 -5.30 8.31 26.00
C VAL A 150 -6.13 8.77 24.79
N SER A 151 -5.60 9.71 24.02
CA SER A 151 -6.30 10.31 22.88
C SER A 151 -6.14 9.47 21.62
N GLU A 152 -4.94 8.93 21.40
CA GLU A 152 -4.66 8.08 20.25
C GLU A 152 -3.75 6.89 20.61
N VAL A 153 -4.00 5.76 19.94
CA VAL A 153 -3.10 4.61 19.92
C VAL A 153 -2.95 4.17 18.48
N GLN A 154 -1.72 4.19 17.98
CA GLN A 154 -1.36 3.64 16.68
C GLN A 154 -0.44 2.45 16.90
N VAL A 155 -0.76 1.32 16.27
CA VAL A 155 0.04 0.08 16.36
C VAL A 155 0.65 -0.19 14.99
N TYR A 156 1.95 -0.46 14.98
CA TYR A 156 2.73 -0.74 13.78
C TYR A 156 3.30 -2.14 13.83
N TYR A 157 3.13 -2.89 12.74
CA TYR A 157 3.67 -4.22 12.56
C TYR A 157 4.88 -4.12 11.63
N LYS A 158 6.05 -4.55 12.10
CA LYS A 158 7.31 -4.48 11.35
C LYS A 158 7.66 -5.84 10.73
N ASP A 159 8.47 -5.83 9.67
CA ASP A 159 8.84 -7.04 8.90
C ASP A 159 9.61 -8.07 9.72
N ASN A 160 10.30 -7.63 10.78
CA ASN A 160 11.01 -8.50 11.72
C ASN A 160 10.07 -9.20 12.73
N GLY A 161 8.75 -8.99 12.63
CA GLY A 161 7.74 -9.51 13.57
C GLY A 161 7.62 -8.69 14.86
N GLU A 162 8.35 -7.56 14.97
CA GLU A 162 8.24 -6.63 16.08
C GLU A 162 6.94 -5.82 15.96
N ILE A 163 6.28 -5.61 17.11
CA ILE A 163 5.13 -4.71 17.21
C ILE A 163 5.58 -3.46 17.93
N ALA A 164 5.40 -2.31 17.28
CA ALA A 164 5.65 -1.00 17.87
C ALA A 164 4.33 -0.25 18.06
N SER A 165 4.34 0.80 18.88
CA SER A 165 3.20 1.71 18.96
C SER A 165 3.61 3.15 19.16
N LYS A 166 2.74 4.04 18.71
CA LYS A 166 2.68 5.43 19.16
C LYS A 166 1.44 5.62 20.03
N VAL A 167 1.61 6.29 21.17
CA VAL A 167 0.57 6.50 22.16
C VAL A 167 0.54 7.97 22.56
N ASP A 168 -0.59 8.62 22.32
CA ASP A 168 -0.76 10.02 22.66
C ASP A 168 -1.59 10.09 23.94
N ILE A 169 -1.03 10.70 24.99
CA ILE A 169 -1.64 10.79 26.31
C ILE A 169 -1.91 12.22 26.71
N VAL A 170 -3.04 12.42 27.38
CA VAL A 170 -3.41 13.71 27.97
C VAL A 170 -3.05 13.70 29.45
N LEU A 171 -2.30 14.71 29.87
CA LEU A 171 -1.88 14.85 31.27
C LEU A 171 -2.74 15.85 32.04
N ALA A 172 -2.77 15.72 33.36
CA ALA A 172 -3.38 16.72 34.23
C ALA A 172 -2.66 18.09 34.10
N HIS A 173 -3.41 19.19 34.15
CA HIS A 173 -2.85 20.54 34.07
C HIS A 173 -1.81 20.78 35.18
N SER A 174 -0.85 21.67 34.93
CA SER A 174 0.19 22.17 35.85
C SER A 174 1.51 21.36 36.00
N LEU A 175 1.92 20.62 34.98
CA LEU A 175 3.19 19.88 35.00
C LEU A 175 4.34 20.67 34.34
N THR A 176 5.54 20.56 34.93
CA THR A 176 6.78 21.01 34.29
C THR A 176 7.20 20.05 33.18
N ILE A 177 7.99 20.53 32.20
CA ILE A 177 8.57 19.70 31.13
C ILE A 177 9.28 18.45 31.69
N LYS A 178 10.02 18.62 32.80
CA LYS A 178 10.74 17.51 33.44
C LYS A 178 9.79 16.44 34.01
N GLN A 179 8.68 16.86 34.61
CA GLN A 179 7.65 15.92 35.09
C GLN A 179 6.95 15.22 33.94
N ALA A 180 6.61 15.97 32.88
CA ALA A 180 5.97 15.46 31.69
C ALA A 180 6.81 14.33 31.03
N HIS A 181 8.11 14.57 30.86
CA HIS A 181 9.04 13.53 30.36
C HIS A 181 9.12 12.33 31.31
N SER A 182 9.17 12.56 32.62
CA SER A 182 9.16 11.45 33.59
C SER A 182 7.87 10.62 33.51
N ILE A 183 6.73 11.25 33.23
CA ILE A 183 5.45 10.56 33.07
C ILE A 183 5.46 9.73 31.79
N ALA A 184 5.91 10.28 30.66
CA ALA A 184 6.05 9.51 29.41
C ALA A 184 6.89 8.24 29.61
N VAL A 185 8.03 8.34 30.33
CA VAL A 185 8.87 7.17 30.66
C VAL A 185 8.16 6.18 31.58
N LYS A 186 7.41 6.65 32.59
CA LYS A 186 6.60 5.76 33.46
C LYS A 186 5.52 5.03 32.64
N THR A 187 4.81 5.74 31.78
CA THR A 187 3.77 5.21 30.89
C THR A 187 4.33 4.16 29.96
N ARG A 188 5.45 4.45 29.28
CA ARG A 188 6.16 3.47 28.43
C ARG A 188 6.46 2.19 29.21
N ARG A 189 7.06 2.29 30.40
CA ARG A 189 7.39 1.12 31.24
C ARG A 189 6.17 0.33 31.69
N ALA A 190 5.04 1.01 31.95
CA ALA A 190 3.79 0.35 32.29
C ALA A 190 3.28 -0.49 31.10
N ILE A 191 3.32 0.07 29.89
CA ILE A 191 2.93 -0.63 28.65
C ILE A 191 3.87 -1.82 28.37
N GLU A 192 5.19 -1.63 28.44
CA GLU A 192 6.19 -2.70 28.26
C GLU A 192 5.95 -3.88 29.21
N LYS A 193 5.53 -3.59 30.45
CA LYS A 193 5.22 -4.63 31.44
C LYS A 193 3.93 -5.38 31.13
N SER A 194 2.90 -4.68 30.62
CA SER A 194 1.62 -5.30 30.25
C SER A 194 1.70 -6.09 28.94
N LEU A 195 2.54 -5.66 28.00
CA LEU A 195 2.78 -6.31 26.71
C LEU A 195 4.26 -6.69 26.54
N PRO A 196 4.77 -7.70 27.27
CA PRO A 196 6.15 -8.15 27.12
C PRO A 196 6.44 -8.61 25.69
N GLY A 197 7.54 -8.10 25.12
CA GLY A 197 7.96 -8.38 23.75
C GLY A 197 7.48 -7.36 22.72
N MET A 198 6.71 -6.35 23.14
CA MET A 198 6.52 -5.14 22.33
C MET A 198 7.86 -4.45 22.11
N GLY A 199 8.08 -3.98 20.89
CA GLY A 199 9.27 -3.26 20.47
C GLY A 199 9.22 -1.79 20.88
N ASP A 200 9.45 -0.91 19.92
CA ASP A 200 9.44 0.53 20.20
C ASP A 200 8.06 1.05 20.63
N ILE A 201 8.01 1.82 21.72
CA ILE A 201 6.80 2.43 22.26
C ILE A 201 7.05 3.93 22.40
N ASP A 202 6.53 4.69 21.45
CA ASP A 202 6.58 6.13 21.49
C ASP A 202 5.40 6.69 22.30
N VAL A 203 5.68 7.61 23.21
CA VAL A 203 4.65 8.20 24.09
C VAL A 203 4.73 9.71 23.96
N ASP A 204 3.76 10.25 23.24
CA ASP A 204 3.61 11.69 23.03
C ASP A 204 2.64 12.28 24.05
N LEU A 205 2.87 13.55 24.36
CA LEU A 205 2.15 14.28 25.40
C LEU A 205 1.28 15.36 24.77
N GLU A 206 -0.01 15.24 24.99
CA GLU A 206 -0.97 16.27 24.66
C GLU A 206 -1.36 17.07 25.91
N LEU A 207 -1.57 18.36 25.71
CA LEU A 207 -2.11 19.24 26.74
C LEU A 207 -3.64 19.19 26.66
N ASP A 208 -4.30 19.14 27.81
CA ASP A 208 -5.75 19.22 27.85
C ASP A 208 -6.23 20.64 27.47
N GLU A 209 -6.68 20.79 26.22
CA GLU A 209 -7.16 22.05 25.66
C GLU A 209 -8.59 22.44 26.10
N THR A 210 -9.27 21.63 26.94
CA THR A 210 -10.66 21.90 27.33
C THR A 210 -10.85 23.20 28.13
N ASP A 211 -9.78 23.83 28.64
CA ASP A 211 -9.82 25.09 29.38
C ASP A 211 -9.56 26.37 28.54
N VAL A 212 -9.22 26.27 27.25
CA VAL A 212 -8.99 27.49 26.41
C VAL A 212 -10.31 28.15 25.96
N LYS A 213 -11.46 27.56 26.29
CA LYS A 213 -12.81 28.06 25.95
C LYS A 213 -13.54 28.76 27.11
N ARG A 214 -12.86 29.21 28.17
CA ARG A 214 -13.45 30.03 29.24
C ARG A 214 -12.96 31.47 29.26
#